data_AF-A0A8S0RVZ0-F1
#
_entry.id   AF-A0A8S0RVZ0-F1
#
_cell.length_a   1.000
_cell.length_b   1.000
_cell.length_c   1.000
_cell.angle_alpha   90.00
_cell.angle_beta   90.00
_cell.angle_gamma   90.00
#
_symmetry.space_group_name_H-M   'P 1'
#
loop_
_entity.id
_entity.type
_entity.pdbx_description
1 polymer ?
#
loop_
_entity_poly.entity_id
_entity_poly.type
_entity_poly.pdbx_seq_one_letter_code
_entity_poly.pdbx_strand_id
1 'polypeptide(L)'
;MATVVSDHILDGCSPAIEMFANVQPTWIPVSSPGAIEDNQISIGPYHHGKQKLDAFEKLKIPVAREFVRACGNQVSIKQLYEEVAKVGESVRKCYEKGSTEEYNDESFTKMMLLDACFVLQFMSISVAKNNCANGTDMEQDEVDPLQPWSRFHFFARKDLFLLENQIPLLVLKVLVKFRFTNEIEGTMLILNFLNQKAAILPL
;
A
#
# COMPACT_ATOMS: atom_id res chain seq x y z
N MET A 1 31.76 -1.08 8.62
CA MET A 1 30.49 -1.50 9.26
C MET A 1 29.34 -0.84 8.51
N ALA A 2 29.10 -1.33 7.30
CA ALA A 2 27.91 -1.02 6.51
C ALA A 2 27.20 -2.35 6.26
N THR A 3 25.97 -2.29 5.74
CA THR A 3 25.11 -3.41 5.26
C THR A 3 24.54 -4.36 6.31
N VAL A 4 23.36 -4.00 6.83
CA VAL A 4 22.17 -4.88 6.87
C VAL A 4 20.94 -3.99 6.65
N VAL A 5 20.81 -3.44 5.44
CA VAL A 5 19.53 -2.87 5.00
C VAL A 5 19.05 -3.74 3.87
N SER A 6 18.17 -4.67 4.21
CA SER A 6 17.07 -5.07 3.33
C SER A 6 17.41 -5.79 2.01
N ASP A 7 18.26 -6.83 2.06
CA ASP A 7 18.47 -7.71 0.90
C ASP A 7 17.18 -8.39 0.41
N HIS A 8 16.13 -8.49 1.23
CA HIS A 8 14.85 -9.08 0.81
C HIS A 8 13.94 -8.17 -0.03
N ILE A 9 14.29 -6.91 -0.26
CA ILE A 9 13.48 -5.98 -1.07
C ILE A 9 14.01 -5.84 -2.51
N LEU A 10 15.30 -6.11 -2.74
CA LEU A 10 15.95 -5.82 -4.02
C LEU A 10 16.00 -7.02 -4.99
N ASP A 11 15.77 -8.25 -4.52
CA ASP A 11 15.92 -9.45 -5.35
C ASP A 11 14.66 -9.84 -6.16
N GLY A 12 13.64 -8.98 -6.23
CA GLY A 12 12.38 -9.28 -6.96
C GLY A 12 11.52 -10.42 -6.37
N CYS A 13 12.04 -11.15 -5.37
CA CYS A 13 11.44 -12.28 -4.67
C CYS A 13 10.94 -11.91 -3.26
N SER A 14 10.34 -10.72 -3.08
CA SER A 14 9.70 -10.40 -1.80
C SER A 14 8.46 -11.31 -1.63
N PRO A 15 8.25 -11.96 -0.46
CA PRO A 15 7.03 -12.71 -0.20
C PRO A 15 5.75 -11.88 -0.42
N ALA A 16 5.86 -10.55 -0.27
CA ALA A 16 4.77 -9.64 -0.62
C ALA A 16 4.49 -9.61 -2.14
N ILE A 17 5.52 -9.58 -3.00
CA ILE A 17 5.37 -9.65 -4.47
C ILE A 17 4.73 -10.99 -4.87
N GLU A 18 5.19 -12.11 -4.32
CA GLU A 18 4.58 -13.42 -4.58
C GLU A 18 3.14 -13.49 -4.10
N MET A 19 2.85 -12.96 -2.91
CA MET A 19 1.49 -12.87 -2.39
C MET A 19 0.59 -12.08 -3.34
N PHE A 20 1.08 -10.99 -3.95
CA PHE A 20 0.32 -10.24 -4.93
C PHE A 20 0.25 -10.92 -6.31
N ALA A 21 1.25 -11.69 -6.72
CA ALA A 21 1.21 -12.49 -7.95
C ALA A 21 0.20 -13.64 -7.86
N ASN A 22 0.01 -14.19 -6.65
CA ASN A 22 -0.97 -15.24 -6.35
C ASN A 22 -2.38 -14.71 -6.09
N VAL A 23 -2.53 -13.40 -5.85
CA VAL A 23 -3.83 -12.73 -5.84
C VAL A 23 -4.20 -12.46 -7.29
N GLN A 24 -4.68 -13.49 -7.99
CA GLN A 24 -5.46 -13.31 -9.20
C GLN A 24 -6.79 -12.67 -8.77
N PRO A 25 -7.07 -11.40 -9.08
CA PRO A 25 -8.42 -10.89 -8.90
C PRO A 25 -9.24 -11.60 -9.97
N THR A 26 -10.02 -12.61 -9.59
CA THR A 26 -10.96 -13.33 -10.46
C THR A 26 -12.11 -12.43 -10.96
N TRP A 27 -11.95 -11.12 -10.93
CA TRP A 27 -13.03 -10.13 -10.92
C TRP A 27 -13.09 -9.23 -12.15
N ILE A 28 -12.30 -9.47 -13.18
CA ILE A 28 -12.49 -8.77 -14.45
C ILE A 28 -13.13 -9.74 -15.45
N PRO A 29 -14.47 -9.85 -15.50
CA PRO A 29 -15.09 -10.07 -16.79
C PRO A 29 -14.64 -8.92 -17.70
N VAL A 30 -14.10 -9.27 -18.87
CA VAL A 30 -13.84 -8.33 -19.96
C VAL A 30 -15.10 -7.49 -20.16
N SER A 31 -15.12 -6.30 -19.59
CA SER A 31 -16.30 -5.45 -19.61
C SER A 31 -16.11 -4.44 -20.71
N SER A 32 -17.13 -4.40 -21.57
CA SER A 32 -17.26 -3.67 -22.82
C SER A 32 -16.69 -2.25 -22.81
N PRO A 33 -16.30 -1.71 -23.99
CA PRO A 33 -15.83 -0.33 -24.09
C PRO A 33 -16.94 0.61 -23.60
N GLY A 34 -16.72 1.28 -22.46
CA GLY A 34 -17.67 2.24 -21.88
C GLY A 34 -17.98 2.09 -20.40
N ALA A 35 -17.52 1.03 -19.71
CA ALA A 35 -17.65 0.94 -18.26
C ALA A 35 -16.59 1.81 -17.57
N ILE A 36 -17.02 2.79 -16.77
CA ILE A 36 -16.14 3.52 -15.84
C ILE A 36 -15.45 2.46 -14.97
N GLU A 37 -14.13 2.36 -15.06
CA GLU A 37 -13.36 1.34 -14.33
C GLU A 37 -13.63 1.45 -12.83
N ASP A 38 -14.19 0.38 -12.26
CA ASP A 38 -14.44 0.25 -10.83
C ASP A 38 -13.12 0.24 -10.04
N ASN A 39 -13.11 0.86 -8.85
CA ASN A 39 -11.98 0.77 -7.91
C ASN A 39 -11.64 -0.69 -7.63
N GLN A 40 -10.36 -1.03 -7.73
CA GLN A 40 -9.75 -2.33 -7.46
C GLN A 40 -9.27 -2.47 -6.02
N ILE A 41 -9.06 -1.36 -5.32
CA ILE A 41 -8.66 -1.33 -3.91
C ILE A 41 -9.57 -0.42 -3.06
N SER A 42 -9.53 -0.65 -1.75
CA SER A 42 -10.23 0.14 -0.73
C SER A 42 -9.22 0.61 0.31
N ILE A 43 -8.95 1.91 0.38
CA ILE A 43 -8.08 2.50 1.40
C ILE A 43 -8.86 3.57 2.15
N GLY A 44 -8.86 3.47 3.47
CA GLY A 44 -9.66 4.35 4.31
C GLY A 44 -11.15 3.99 4.34
N PRO A 45 -11.97 4.85 4.95
CA PRO A 45 -13.35 4.52 5.32
C PRO A 45 -14.33 4.49 4.13
N TYR A 46 -14.09 5.23 3.05
CA TYR A 46 -15.09 5.46 2.00
C TYR A 46 -15.48 4.22 1.18
N HIS A 47 -14.61 3.21 1.15
CA HIS A 47 -14.81 1.98 0.37
C HIS A 47 -14.71 0.71 1.21
N HIS A 48 -14.49 0.86 2.52
CA HIS A 48 -14.29 -0.27 3.40
C HIS A 48 -15.57 -1.12 3.52
N GLY A 49 -15.40 -2.44 3.58
CA GLY A 49 -16.50 -3.39 3.73
C GLY A 49 -17.41 -3.56 2.49
N LYS A 50 -17.10 -2.92 1.35
CA LYS A 50 -17.84 -3.17 0.10
C LYS A 50 -17.57 -4.59 -0.41
N GLN A 51 -18.63 -5.37 -0.63
CA GLN A 51 -18.54 -6.78 -1.04
C GLN A 51 -17.62 -7.03 -2.24
N LYS A 52 -17.62 -6.13 -3.23
CA LYS A 52 -16.76 -6.23 -4.42
C LYS A 52 -15.25 -6.11 -4.11
N LEU A 53 -14.89 -5.61 -2.93
CA LEU A 53 -13.52 -5.39 -2.45
C LEU A 53 -13.11 -6.38 -1.35
N ASP A 54 -13.95 -7.37 -1.02
CA ASP A 54 -13.66 -8.37 0.04
C ASP A 54 -12.35 -9.12 -0.19
N ALA A 55 -12.02 -9.42 -1.44
CA ALA A 55 -10.76 -10.08 -1.80
C ALA A 55 -9.55 -9.19 -1.45
N PHE A 56 -9.67 -7.88 -1.71
CA PHE A 56 -8.64 -6.91 -1.36
C PHE A 56 -8.53 -6.72 0.16
N GLU A 57 -9.64 -6.64 0.89
CA GLU A 57 -9.63 -6.55 2.35
C GLU A 57 -8.94 -7.77 3.00
N LYS A 58 -9.17 -8.97 2.46
CA LYS A 58 -8.49 -10.20 2.93
C LYS A 58 -6.99 -10.19 2.66
N LEU A 59 -6.55 -9.58 1.56
CA LEU A 59 -5.15 -9.44 1.19
C LEU A 59 -4.36 -8.55 2.16
N LYS A 60 -4.98 -7.55 2.78
CA LYS A 60 -4.28 -6.65 3.70
C LYS A 60 -3.68 -7.37 4.91
N ILE A 61 -4.29 -8.48 5.36
CA ILE A 61 -3.83 -9.25 6.52
C ILE A 61 -2.44 -9.86 6.29
N PRO A 62 -2.21 -10.68 5.25
CA PRO A 62 -0.86 -11.19 4.98
C PRO A 62 0.13 -10.06 4.63
N VAL A 63 -0.31 -8.97 3.96
CA VAL A 63 0.56 -7.79 3.73
C VAL A 63 1.04 -7.17 5.06
N ALA A 64 0.14 -7.02 6.03
CA ALA A 64 0.48 -6.50 7.35
C ALA A 64 1.44 -7.43 8.11
N ARG A 65 1.33 -8.75 7.94
CA ARG A 65 2.30 -9.71 8.50
C ARG A 65 3.68 -9.52 7.88
N GLU A 66 3.77 -9.33 6.56
CA GLU A 66 5.04 -9.02 5.89
C GLU A 66 5.61 -7.68 6.34
N PHE A 67 4.75 -6.67 6.55
CA PHE A 67 5.19 -5.38 7.11
C PHE A 67 5.82 -5.57 8.49
N VAL A 68 5.17 -6.30 9.40
CA VAL A 68 5.71 -6.59 10.73
C VAL A 68 7.04 -7.35 10.65
N ARG A 69 7.15 -8.35 9.76
CA ARG A 69 8.40 -9.08 9.52
C ARG A 69 9.53 -8.14 9.08
N ALA A 70 9.22 -7.20 8.19
CA ALA A 70 10.18 -6.20 7.70
C ALA A 70 10.61 -5.18 8.78
N CYS A 71 9.80 -4.94 9.81
CA CYS A 71 10.19 -4.12 10.97
C CYS A 71 11.17 -4.85 11.91
N GLY A 72 11.42 -6.14 11.71
CA GLY A 72 12.30 -6.96 12.53
C GLY A 72 11.63 -7.62 13.73
N ASN A 73 12.34 -8.57 14.34
CA ASN A 73 11.79 -9.52 15.33
C ASN A 73 11.33 -8.90 16.66
N GLN A 74 11.63 -7.63 16.92
CA GLN A 74 11.25 -6.94 18.17
C GLN A 74 9.92 -6.20 18.06
N VAL A 75 9.38 -6.02 16.85
CA VAL A 75 8.14 -5.29 16.61
C VAL A 75 6.98 -6.28 16.49
N SER A 76 5.91 -6.04 17.24
CA SER A 76 4.69 -6.85 17.16
C SER A 76 3.55 -6.09 16.49
N ILE A 77 2.61 -6.81 15.87
CA ILE A 77 1.40 -6.19 15.31
C ILE A 77 0.58 -5.45 16.39
N LYS A 78 0.59 -5.94 17.63
CA LYS A 78 -0.07 -5.31 18.77
C LYS A 78 0.55 -3.94 19.08
N GLN A 79 1.88 -3.87 19.08
CA GLN A 79 2.59 -2.60 19.28
C GLN A 79 2.24 -1.60 18.17
N LEU A 80 2.24 -2.02 16.91
CA LEU A 80 1.83 -1.15 15.80
C LEU A 80 0.38 -0.67 15.95
N TYR A 81 -0.52 -1.56 16.34
CA TYR A 81 -1.92 -1.22 16.62
C TYR A 81 -2.04 -0.17 17.71
N GLU A 82 -1.32 -0.34 18.83
CA GLU A 82 -1.34 0.60 19.96
C GLU A 82 -0.84 1.99 19.53
N GLU A 83 0.19 2.07 18.68
CA GLU A 83 0.68 3.36 18.17
C GLU A 83 -0.29 4.03 17.21
N VAL A 84 -0.97 3.27 16.35
CA VAL A 84 -2.03 3.80 15.49
C VAL A 84 -3.23 4.26 16.32
N ALA A 85 -3.60 3.51 17.37
CA ALA A 85 -4.69 3.87 18.27
C ALA A 85 -4.45 5.24 18.94
N LYS A 86 -3.21 5.52 19.37
CA LYS A 86 -2.83 6.80 19.98
C LYS A 86 -3.13 8.02 19.09
N VAL A 87 -3.06 7.86 17.77
CA VAL A 87 -3.35 8.94 16.82
C VAL A 87 -4.75 8.87 16.21
N GLY A 88 -5.56 7.87 16.59
CA GLY A 88 -6.85 7.57 15.95
C GLY A 88 -7.80 8.76 15.89
N GLU A 89 -7.93 9.52 16.97
CA GLU A 89 -8.79 10.72 17.00
C GLU A 89 -8.31 11.81 16.03
N SER A 90 -7.00 12.06 15.97
CA SER A 90 -6.40 13.02 15.04
C SER A 90 -6.58 12.58 13.59
N VAL A 91 -6.47 11.27 13.34
CA VAL A 91 -6.65 10.66 12.01
C VAL A 91 -8.10 10.77 11.55
N ARG A 92 -9.09 10.56 12.44
CA ARG A 92 -10.52 10.77 12.12
C ARG A 92 -10.82 12.19 11.66
N LYS A 93 -10.17 13.19 12.26
CA LYS A 93 -10.33 14.61 11.91
C LYS A 93 -9.80 14.95 10.51
N CYS A 94 -9.04 14.06 9.86
CA CYS A 94 -8.61 14.22 8.48
C CYS A 94 -9.69 13.84 7.46
N TYR A 95 -10.75 13.15 7.88
CA TYR A 95 -11.85 12.76 7.01
C TYR A 95 -13.06 13.69 7.18
N GLU A 96 -13.95 13.68 6.18
CA GLU A 96 -15.18 14.45 6.23
C GLU A 96 -16.05 14.03 7.43
N LYS A 97 -16.73 14.99 8.06
CA LYS A 97 -17.64 14.71 9.17
C LYS A 97 -18.72 13.71 8.72
N GLY A 98 -19.01 12.70 9.54
CA GLY A 98 -19.95 11.62 9.21
C GLY A 98 -19.32 10.40 8.55
N SER A 99 -18.21 10.55 7.82
CA SER A 99 -17.62 9.45 7.03
C SER A 99 -16.97 8.34 7.86
N THR A 100 -16.79 8.53 9.17
CA THR A 100 -16.17 7.53 10.06
C THR A 100 -17.06 7.11 11.23
N GLU A 101 -18.30 7.58 11.28
CA GLU A 101 -19.21 7.37 12.43
C GLU A 101 -19.70 5.93 12.55
N GLU A 102 -19.71 5.17 11.45
CA GLU A 102 -20.05 3.74 11.46
C GLU A 102 -18.96 2.86 12.11
N TYR A 103 -17.75 3.40 12.29
CA TYR A 103 -16.62 2.67 12.87
C TYR A 103 -16.40 3.06 14.32
N ASN A 104 -16.46 2.08 15.23
CA ASN A 104 -15.90 2.24 16.58
C ASN A 104 -14.36 2.34 16.53
N ASP A 105 -13.74 2.72 17.64
CA ASP A 105 -12.29 2.98 17.68
C ASP A 105 -11.45 1.75 17.35
N GLU A 106 -11.90 0.56 17.71
CA GLU A 106 -11.18 -0.68 17.41
C GLU A 106 -11.19 -0.98 15.90
N SER A 107 -12.38 -0.97 15.29
CA SER A 107 -12.56 -1.22 13.86
C SER A 107 -11.85 -0.16 13.01
N PHE A 108 -11.95 1.12 13.39
CA PHE A 108 -11.26 2.21 12.72
C PHE A 108 -9.74 2.07 12.82
N THR A 109 -9.22 1.82 14.02
CA THR A 109 -7.77 1.62 14.23
C THR A 109 -7.25 0.44 13.41
N LYS A 110 -7.99 -0.67 13.41
CA LYS A 110 -7.64 -1.87 12.62
C LYS A 110 -7.62 -1.58 11.13
N MET A 111 -8.62 -0.86 10.61
CA MET A 111 -8.66 -0.41 9.22
C MET A 111 -7.43 0.44 8.89
N MET A 112 -7.16 1.50 9.68
CA MET A 112 -5.99 2.37 9.46
C MET A 112 -4.67 1.61 9.50
N LEU A 113 -4.50 0.66 10.43
CA LEU A 113 -3.29 -0.15 10.53
C LEU A 113 -3.09 -1.01 9.27
N LEU A 114 -4.11 -1.78 8.87
CA LEU A 114 -4.04 -2.67 7.72
C LEU A 114 -3.82 -1.91 6.41
N ASP A 115 -4.51 -0.79 6.25
CA ASP A 115 -4.40 0.08 5.08
C ASP A 115 -3.01 0.72 5.01
N ALA A 116 -2.49 1.24 6.11
CA ALA A 116 -1.17 1.84 6.15
C ALA A 116 -0.06 0.81 5.89
N CYS A 117 -0.17 -0.40 6.46
CA CYS A 117 0.75 -1.49 6.14
C CYS A 117 0.73 -1.83 4.65
N PHE A 118 -0.46 -1.91 4.03
CA PHE A 118 -0.59 -2.14 2.60
C PHE A 118 0.09 -1.03 1.79
N VAL A 119 -0.25 0.23 2.06
CA VAL A 119 0.28 1.39 1.34
C VAL A 119 1.80 1.44 1.44
N LEU A 120 2.38 1.27 2.63
CA LEU A 120 3.83 1.29 2.82
C LEU A 120 4.55 0.15 2.11
N GLN A 121 3.97 -1.05 2.09
CA GLN A 121 4.54 -2.16 1.33
C GLN A 121 4.45 -1.94 -0.18
N PHE A 122 3.30 -1.44 -0.65
CA PHE A 122 3.09 -1.09 -2.05
C PHE A 122 4.10 -0.03 -2.51
N MET A 123 4.32 1.01 -1.71
CA MET A 123 5.33 2.05 -1.96
C MET A 123 6.74 1.44 -2.06
N SER A 124 7.10 0.57 -1.11
CA SER A 124 8.44 -0.04 -1.05
C SER A 124 8.76 -0.85 -2.30
N ILE A 125 7.81 -1.67 -2.74
CA ILE A 125 7.94 -2.48 -3.96
C ILE A 125 8.01 -1.57 -5.19
N SER A 126 7.16 -0.54 -5.26
CA SER A 126 7.12 0.40 -6.39
C SER A 126 8.42 1.19 -6.56
N VAL A 127 9.03 1.63 -5.45
CA VAL A 127 10.31 2.36 -5.47
C VAL A 127 11.47 1.43 -5.81
N ALA A 128 11.50 0.21 -5.26
CA ALA A 128 12.53 -0.77 -5.59
C ALA A 128 12.56 -1.10 -7.09
N LYS A 129 11.40 -1.40 -7.70
CA LYS A 129 11.31 -1.70 -9.14
C LYS A 129 11.78 -0.56 -10.03
N ASN A 130 11.37 0.68 -9.73
CA ASN A 130 11.81 1.84 -10.53
C ASN A 130 13.31 2.10 -10.41
N ASN A 131 13.91 1.88 -9.24
CA ASN A 131 15.35 2.03 -9.07
C ASN A 131 16.14 0.96 -9.84
N CYS A 132 15.63 -0.27 -9.94
CA CYS A 132 16.22 -1.33 -10.76
C CYS A 132 16.12 -1.03 -12.27
N ALA A 133 15.01 -0.43 -12.72
CA ALA A 133 14.82 -0.04 -14.12
C ALA A 133 15.74 1.11 -14.58
N ASN A 134 16.20 1.97 -13.67
CA ASN A 134 17.07 3.10 -13.98
C ASN A 134 18.58 2.76 -14.02
N GLY A 135 18.97 1.53 -13.66
CA GLY A 135 20.37 1.11 -13.48
C GLY A 135 21.01 0.36 -14.66
N THR A 136 20.22 -0.02 -15.66
CA THR A 136 20.64 -0.74 -16.86
C THR A 136 19.76 -0.30 -18.01
N ASP A 137 20.29 -0.25 -19.24
CA ASP A 137 19.53 -0.17 -20.49
C ASP A 137 18.64 -1.43 -20.70
N MET A 138 17.89 -1.83 -19.67
CA MET A 138 16.72 -2.66 -19.86
C MET A 138 15.72 -1.75 -20.56
N GLU A 139 15.42 -2.10 -21.81
CA GLU A 139 14.20 -1.66 -22.49
C GLU A 139 13.11 -1.53 -21.43
N GLN A 140 12.33 -0.45 -21.49
CA GLN A 140 11.10 -0.36 -20.72
C GLN A 140 10.37 -1.67 -20.96
N ASP A 141 10.50 -2.64 -20.04
CA ASP A 141 9.87 -3.93 -20.17
C ASP A 141 8.43 -3.55 -20.41
N GLU A 142 7.96 -3.78 -21.65
CA GLU A 142 6.57 -3.59 -21.99
C GLU A 142 5.85 -4.37 -20.92
N VAL A 143 5.24 -3.63 -19.99
CA VAL A 143 4.67 -4.18 -18.78
C VAL A 143 3.61 -5.13 -19.29
N ASP A 144 3.94 -6.42 -19.36
CA ASP A 144 3.10 -7.38 -20.06
C ASP A 144 1.71 -7.27 -19.42
N PRO A 145 0.70 -6.74 -20.13
CA PRO A 145 -0.60 -6.47 -19.56
C PRO A 145 -1.30 -7.77 -19.13
N LEU A 146 -0.76 -8.93 -19.54
CA LEU A 146 -1.20 -10.26 -19.16
C LEU A 146 -0.62 -10.72 -17.82
N GLN A 147 0.44 -10.09 -17.30
CA GLN A 147 0.97 -10.43 -15.98
C GLN A 147 0.04 -9.90 -14.87
N PRO A 148 -0.48 -10.77 -13.98
CA PRO A 148 -1.46 -10.41 -12.96
C PRO A 148 -0.97 -9.32 -12.00
N TRP A 149 0.29 -9.40 -11.57
CA TRP A 149 0.91 -8.40 -10.70
C TRP A 149 1.02 -7.05 -11.38
N SER A 150 1.48 -7.01 -12.63
CA SER A 150 1.63 -5.77 -13.41
C SER A 150 0.31 -5.03 -13.54
N ARG A 151 -0.76 -5.78 -13.86
CA ARG A 151 -2.12 -5.24 -13.95
C ARG A 151 -2.63 -4.75 -12.60
N PHE A 152 -2.51 -5.56 -11.55
CA PHE A 152 -2.90 -5.16 -10.19
C PHE A 152 -2.13 -3.91 -9.74
N HIS A 153 -0.81 -3.87 -9.96
CA HIS A 153 0.05 -2.76 -9.61
C HIS A 153 -0.39 -1.49 -10.31
N PHE A 154 -0.64 -1.52 -11.62
CA PHE A 154 -1.15 -0.38 -12.37
C PHE A 154 -2.45 0.18 -11.78
N PHE A 155 -3.47 -0.67 -11.58
CA PHE A 155 -4.76 -0.21 -11.08
C PHE A 155 -4.73 0.19 -9.60
N ALA A 156 -4.07 -0.57 -8.74
CA ALA A 156 -3.89 -0.21 -7.34
C ALA A 156 -3.16 1.12 -7.21
N ARG A 157 -2.15 1.37 -8.05
CA ARG A 157 -1.44 2.64 -8.10
C ARG A 157 -2.37 3.77 -8.54
N LYS A 158 -3.20 3.58 -9.57
CA LYS A 158 -4.21 4.56 -10.01
C LYS A 158 -5.17 4.91 -8.86
N ASP A 159 -5.69 3.88 -8.22
CA ASP A 159 -6.67 4.00 -7.15
C ASP A 159 -6.10 4.69 -5.90
N LEU A 160 -4.84 4.44 -5.54
CA LEU A 160 -4.16 5.11 -4.41
C LEU A 160 -4.09 6.64 -4.56
N PHE A 161 -4.17 7.16 -5.80
CA PHE A 161 -4.18 8.60 -6.05
C PHE A 161 -5.59 9.19 -6.13
N LEU A 162 -6.66 8.38 -6.06
CA LEU A 162 -8.03 8.87 -5.95
C LEU A 162 -8.27 9.49 -4.57
N LEU A 163 -9.11 10.54 -4.53
CA LEU A 163 -9.46 11.22 -3.29
C LEU A 163 -10.16 10.28 -2.29
N GLU A 164 -10.89 9.30 -2.81
CA GLU A 164 -11.69 8.34 -2.03
C GLU A 164 -10.84 7.22 -1.41
N ASN A 165 -9.56 7.09 -1.80
CA ASN A 165 -8.60 6.10 -1.30
C ASN A 165 -7.45 6.74 -0.50
N GLN A 166 -7.71 7.89 0.12
CA GLN A 166 -6.70 8.58 0.91
C GLN A 166 -6.51 7.93 2.27
N ILE A 167 -5.25 7.80 2.66
CA ILE A 167 -4.85 7.53 4.03
C ILE A 167 -4.12 8.74 4.61
N PRO A 168 -4.48 9.21 5.82
CA PRO A 168 -3.79 10.32 6.44
C PRO A 168 -2.30 10.02 6.64
N LEU A 169 -1.45 10.93 6.15
CA LEU A 169 0.01 10.82 6.23
C LEU A 169 0.51 10.58 7.67
N LEU A 170 -0.25 11.04 8.67
CA LEU A 170 0.03 10.80 10.08
C LEU A 170 0.14 9.30 10.40
N VAL A 171 -0.75 8.46 9.88
CA VAL A 171 -0.72 7.00 10.11
C VAL A 171 0.53 6.39 9.49
N LEU A 172 0.86 6.80 8.25
CA LEU A 172 2.08 6.34 7.58
C LEU A 172 3.32 6.72 8.38
N LYS A 173 3.42 7.97 8.84
CA LYS A 173 4.55 8.44 9.66
C LYS A 173 4.70 7.67 10.97
N VAL A 174 3.60 7.27 11.61
CA VAL A 174 3.65 6.43 12.82
C VAL A 174 4.30 5.07 12.51
N LEU A 175 3.83 4.38 11.48
CA LEU A 175 4.31 3.03 11.18
C LEU A 175 5.72 2.99 10.56
N VAL A 176 6.07 3.98 9.77
CA VAL A 176 7.39 4.08 9.11
C VAL A 176 8.54 4.08 10.12
N LYS A 177 8.36 4.66 11.30
CA LYS A 177 9.36 4.68 12.38
C LYS A 177 9.73 3.30 12.91
N PHE A 178 8.86 2.30 12.72
CA PHE A 178 9.13 0.92 13.12
C PHE A 178 9.90 0.14 12.07
N ARG A 179 9.82 0.58 10.81
CA ARG A 179 10.46 -0.10 9.69
C ARG A 179 11.83 0.47 9.35
N PHE A 180 12.01 1.78 9.54
CA PHE A 180 13.22 2.49 9.18
C PHE A 180 13.87 3.06 10.43
N THR A 181 15.17 2.79 10.60
CA THR A 181 15.96 3.32 11.72
C THR A 181 16.21 4.82 11.61
N ASN A 182 16.04 5.38 10.42
CA ASN A 182 16.24 6.79 10.12
C ASN A 182 14.96 7.41 9.55
N GLU A 183 14.46 8.50 10.16
CA GLU A 183 13.28 9.22 9.69
C GLU A 183 13.42 9.72 8.23
N ILE A 184 14.66 9.97 7.79
CA ILE A 184 14.96 10.38 6.41
C ILE A 184 14.62 9.25 5.43
N GLU A 185 14.99 8.00 5.71
CA GLU A 185 14.76 6.87 4.80
C GLU A 185 13.26 6.64 4.56
N GLY A 186 12.50 6.65 5.64
CA GLY A 186 11.05 6.54 5.59
C GLY A 186 10.38 7.70 4.85
N THR A 187 10.88 8.91 5.04
CA THR A 187 10.41 10.09 4.31
C THR A 187 10.76 10.00 2.82
N MET A 188 11.97 9.54 2.50
CA MET A 188 12.43 9.34 1.12
C MET A 188 11.61 8.28 0.39
N LEU A 189 11.18 7.21 1.07
CA LEU A 189 10.25 6.22 0.49
C LEU A 189 8.96 6.90 -0.01
N ILE A 190 8.32 7.67 0.89
CA ILE A 190 7.06 8.35 0.58
C ILE A 190 7.27 9.37 -0.55
N LEU A 191 8.31 10.20 -0.47
CA LEU A 191 8.61 11.20 -1.49
C LEU A 191 8.92 10.58 -2.85
N ASN A 192 9.74 9.52 -2.90
CA ASN A 192 10.07 8.83 -4.13
C ASN A 192 8.83 8.22 -4.78
N PHE A 193 7.92 7.63 -3.98
CA PHE A 193 6.66 7.12 -4.51
C PHE A 193 5.75 8.23 -5.06
N LEU A 194 5.63 9.36 -4.36
CA LEU A 194 4.83 10.50 -4.80
C LEU A 194 5.42 11.15 -6.07
N ASN A 195 6.74 11.21 -6.20
CA ASN A 195 7.40 11.76 -7.39
C ASN A 195 7.16 10.90 -8.65
N GLN A 196 6.86 9.62 -8.48
CA GLN A 196 6.44 8.74 -9.58
C GLN A 196 4.99 9.04 -10.06
N LYS A 197 4.25 9.99 -9.44
CA LYS A 197 2.87 10.36 -9.84
C LYS A 197 2.81 10.93 -11.26
N ALA A 198 3.84 11.64 -11.70
CA ALA A 198 3.91 12.26 -13.03
C ALA A 198 3.86 11.26 -14.19
N ALA A 199 4.16 9.98 -13.93
CA ALA A 199 4.15 8.92 -14.95
C ALA A 199 2.75 8.31 -15.21
N ILE A 200 1.72 8.67 -14.43
CA ILE A 200 0.41 7.97 -14.45
C ILE A 200 -0.71 8.85 -15.02
N LEU A 201 -0.68 10.14 -14.70
CA LEU A 201 -1.67 11.12 -15.13
C LEU A 201 -0.92 12.18 -15.93
N PRO A 202 -0.76 12.02 -17.26
CA PRO A 202 -0.37 13.15 -18.09
C PRO A 202 -1.44 14.24 -17.86
N LEU A 203 -0.98 15.41 -17.42
CA LEU A 203 -1.82 16.59 -17.28
C LEU A 203 -2.51 16.93 -18.61
#